data_AF-A0A524I5V9-F1
#
_entry.id   AF-A0A524I5V9-F1
#
_cell.length_a   1.000
_cell.length_b   1.000
_cell.length_c   1.000
_cell.angle_alpha   90.00
_cell.angle_beta   90.00
_cell.angle_gamma   90.00
#
_symmetry.space_group_name_H-M   'P 1'
#
loop_
_entity.id
_entity.type
_entity.pdbx_description
1 polymer ?
#
loop_
_entity_poly.entity_id
_entity_poly.type
_entity_poly.pdbx_seq_one_letter_code
_entity_poly.pdbx_strand_id
1 'polypeptide(L)' 'MRDEHVSAGKRPVEEGQVYDVTITDIGERGDGIGKIEGLVIIIPDTTPGETVKVRITRLERKVAFGRKV' A
#
# COMPACT_ATOMS: atom_id res chain seq x y z
N MET A 1 -29.98 19.73 0.51
CA MET A 1 -28.86 19.16 1.27
C MET A 1 -28.41 17.91 0.53
N ARG A 2 -27.60 18.10 -0.52
CA ARG A 2 -26.98 17.02 -1.29
C ARG A 2 -25.50 17.33 -1.27
N ASP A 3 -24.84 16.87 -0.23
CA ASP A 3 -23.45 16.47 -0.31
C ASP A 3 -23.35 15.39 0.75
N GLU A 4 -23.49 14.18 0.23
CA GLU A 4 -23.11 12.92 0.82
C GLU A 4 -21.81 13.17 1.59
N HIS A 5 -21.85 13.11 2.93
CA HIS A 5 -20.64 12.75 3.65
C HIS A 5 -20.29 11.34 3.15
N VAL A 6 -19.55 11.28 2.04
CA VAL A 6 -18.57 10.22 1.85
C VAL A 6 -17.70 10.40 3.08
N SER A 7 -17.97 9.64 4.14
CA SER A 7 -17.01 9.47 5.22
C SER A 7 -15.71 9.26 4.48
N ALA A 8 -14.71 10.12 4.66
CA ALA A 8 -13.41 9.91 4.06
C ALA A 8 -13.01 8.50 4.49
N GLY A 9 -13.29 7.52 3.63
CA GLY A 9 -13.41 6.13 4.01
C GLY A 9 -12.03 5.79 4.50
N LYS A 10 -11.92 5.50 5.80
CA LYS A 10 -10.66 5.48 6.53
C LYS A 10 -9.67 4.68 5.69
N ARG A 11 -8.75 5.38 5.00
CA ARG A 11 -7.80 4.71 4.12
C ARG A 11 -6.94 3.87 5.07
N PRO A 12 -6.73 2.57 4.78
CA PRO A 12 -6.05 1.69 5.72
C PRO A 12 -4.58 2.08 5.94
N VAL A 13 -4.05 2.93 5.07
CA VAL A 13 -2.71 3.50 5.17
C VAL A 13 -2.72 5.00 4.91
N GLU A 14 -1.71 5.68 5.42
CA GLU A 14 -1.48 7.12 5.25
C GLU A 14 -0.14 7.40 4.56
N GLU A 15 -0.08 8.45 3.75
CA GLU A 15 1.17 8.91 3.13
C GLU A 15 2.17 9.38 4.19
N GLY A 16 3.44 9.00 4.02
CA GLY A 16 4.52 9.34 4.93
C GLY A 16 4.66 8.39 6.13
N GLN A 17 3.65 7.57 6.43
CA GLN A 17 3.71 6.58 7.50
C GLN A 17 4.39 5.29 7.05
N VAL A 18 4.93 4.55 8.02
CA VAL A 18 5.61 3.25 7.82
C VAL A 18 4.71 2.14 8.34
N TYR A 19 4.52 1.11 7.52
CA TYR A 19 3.74 -0.07 7.87
C TYR A 19 4.56 -1.32 7.63
N ASP A 20 4.34 -2.34 8.44
CA ASP A 20 4.86 -3.68 8.19
C ASP A 20 3.94 -4.36 7.17
N VAL A 21 4.51 -4.68 5.99
CA VAL A 21 3.78 -5.27 4.88
C VAL A 21 4.42 -6.60 4.52
N THR A 22 3.61 -7.65 4.51
CA THR A 22 4.01 -8.95 3.98
C THR A 22 3.82 -8.95 2.48
N ILE A 23 4.89 -9.22 1.75
CA ILE A 23 4.85 -9.35 0.30
C ILE A 23 4.26 -10.71 -0.03
N THR A 24 3.10 -10.71 -0.69
CA THR A 24 2.42 -11.95 -1.08
C THR A 24 2.79 -12.39 -2.48
N ASP A 25 3.18 -11.46 -3.34
CA ASP A 25 3.45 -11.73 -4.74
C ASP A 25 4.47 -10.73 -5.33
N ILE A 26 4.99 -11.03 -6.51
CA ILE A 26 5.82 -10.12 -7.33
C ILE A 26 5.11 -9.85 -8.65
N GLY A 27 5.05 -8.60 -9.06
CA GLY A 27 4.60 -8.18 -10.38
C GLY A 27 5.66 -8.41 -11.46
N GLU A 28 5.25 -8.34 -12.72
CA GLU A 28 6.10 -8.66 -13.88
C GLU A 28 7.38 -7.81 -13.99
N ARG A 29 7.39 -6.63 -13.39
CA ARG A 29 8.55 -5.71 -13.41
C ARG A 29 9.50 -5.90 -12.22
N GLY A 30 9.25 -6.91 -11.37
CA GLY A 30 9.98 -7.12 -10.12
C GLY A 30 9.47 -6.28 -8.94
N ASP A 31 8.31 -5.64 -9.08
CA ASP A 31 7.67 -4.90 -7.99
C ASP A 31 6.97 -5.87 -7.04
N GLY A 32 7.30 -5.86 -5.75
CA GLY A 32 6.57 -6.65 -4.77
C GLY A 32 5.17 -6.09 -4.52
N ILE A 33 4.23 -7.01 -4.36
CA ILE A 33 2.82 -6.75 -4.16
C ILE A 33 2.46 -7.15 -2.73
N GLY A 34 2.11 -6.14 -1.94
CA GLY A 34 1.55 -6.29 -0.60
C GLY A 34 0.07 -5.91 -0.57
N LYS A 35 -0.63 -6.34 0.49
CA LYS A 35 -2.03 -5.97 0.71
C LYS A 35 -2.29 -5.63 2.17
N ILE A 36 -2.83 -4.44 2.43
CA ILE A 36 -3.28 -4.04 3.77
C ILE A 36 -4.77 -3.75 3.71
N GLU A 37 -5.57 -4.51 4.46
CA GLU A 37 -7.03 -4.37 4.52
C GLU A 37 -7.71 -4.27 3.14
N GLY A 38 -7.18 -5.02 2.16
CA GLY A 38 -7.68 -5.04 0.78
C GLY A 38 -7.10 -3.97 -0.16
N LEU A 39 -6.35 -2.99 0.34
CA LEU A 39 -5.61 -2.02 -0.46
C LEU A 39 -4.31 -2.64 -0.97
N VAL A 40 -4.11 -2.60 -2.29
CA VAL A 40 -2.88 -3.09 -2.92
C VAL A 40 -1.77 -2.06 -2.75
N ILE A 41 -0.60 -2.51 -2.30
CA ILE A 41 0.58 -1.69 -2.10
C ILE A 41 1.70 -2.23 -2.98
N ILE A 42 2.20 -1.38 -3.86
CA ILE A 42 3.30 -1.69 -4.78
C ILE A 42 4.60 -1.22 -4.15
N ILE A 43 5.56 -2.14 -4.02
CA ILE A 43 6.80 -1.95 -3.28
C ILE A 43 7.96 -2.49 -4.12
N PRO A 44 8.77 -1.61 -4.75
CA PRO A 44 9.92 -2.06 -5.55
C PRO A 44 10.98 -2.71 -4.67
N ASP A 45 11.84 -3.53 -5.28
CA ASP A 45 13.00 -4.16 -4.62
C ASP A 45 12.63 -5.06 -3.42
N THR A 46 11.54 -5.82 -3.53
CA THR A 46 11.09 -6.74 -2.47
C THR A 46 10.77 -8.12 -3.02
N THR A 47 10.75 -9.13 -2.15
CA THR A 47 10.58 -10.54 -2.53
C THR A 47 9.35 -11.16 -1.84
N PRO A 48 8.58 -12.03 -2.51
CA PRO A 48 7.43 -12.69 -1.90
C PRO A 48 7.84 -13.55 -0.70
N GLY A 49 7.04 -13.52 0.36
CA GLY A 49 7.29 -14.25 1.60
C GLY A 49 8.08 -13.47 2.65
N GLU A 50 8.62 -12.28 2.32
CA GLU A 50 9.26 -11.39 3.30
C GLU A 50 8.23 -10.42 3.89
N THR A 51 8.37 -10.12 5.18
CA THR A 51 7.68 -9.00 5.84
C THR A 51 8.66 -7.85 5.97
N VAL A 52 8.38 -6.75 5.28
CA VAL A 52 9.24 -5.57 5.21
C VAL A 52 8.54 -4.34 5.76
N LYS A 53 9.31 -3.41 6.31
CA LYS A 53 8.81 -2.09 6.64
C LYS A 53 8.75 -1.25 5.37
N VAL A 54 7.58 -0.70 5.10
CA VAL A 54 7.30 0.07 3.89
C VAL A 54 6.79 1.43 4.29
N ARG A 55 7.47 2.47 3.83
CA ARG A 55 6.96 3.84 3.92
C ARG A 55 6.08 4.13 2.72
N ILE A 56 4.84 4.53 2.97
CA ILE A 56 3.94 4.99 1.91
C ILE A 56 4.43 6.34 1.39
N THR A 57 4.63 6.43 0.09
CA THR A 57 5.10 7.66 -0.56
C THR A 57 3.98 8.35 -1.33
N ARG A 58 3.00 7.58 -1.80
CA ARG A 58 1.86 8.09 -2.57
C ARG A 58 0.64 7.18 -2.42
N LEU A 59 -0.53 7.77 -2.22
CA LEU A 59 -1.83 7.10 -2.18
C LEU A 59 -2.66 7.48 -3.41
N GLU A 60 -3.08 6.48 -4.17
CA GLU A 60 -4.03 6.62 -5.27
C GLU A 60 -5.41 6.09 -4.86
N ARG A 61 -6.42 6.24 -5.73
CA ARG A 61 -7.82 5.86 -5.43
C ARG A 61 -8.03 4.40 -5.03
N LYS A 62 -7.19 3.47 -5.51
CA LYS A 62 -7.32 2.01 -5.25
C LYS A 62 -5.99 1.30 -4.94
N VAL A 63 -4.87 2.02 -4.98
CA VAL A 63 -3.52 1.46 -4.88
C VAL A 63 -2.66 2.43 -4.09
N ALA A 64 -1.69 1.93 -3.34
CA ALA A 64 -0.66 2.73 -2.70
C ALA A 64 0.71 2.38 -3.27
N PHE A 65 1.60 3.36 -3.29
CA PHE A 65 3.00 3.17 -3.65
C PHE A 65 3.86 3.41 -2.42
N GLY A 66 4.69 2.44 -2.11
CA GLY A 66 5.60 2.49 -0.97
C GLY A 66 7.03 2.18 -1.38
N ARG A 67 7.96 2.44 -0.46
CA ARG A 67 9.34 1.98 -0.58
C ARG A 67 9.74 1.29 0.71
N LYS A 68 10.54 0.22 0.57
CA LYS A 68 11.18 -0.42 1.72
C LYS A 68 12.06 0.60 2.45
N VAL A 69 11.96 0.65 3.77
CA VAL A 69 12.82 1.44 4.65
C VAL A 69 13.81 0.57 5.41
#